data_AF-A0A1X7SIP0-F1
#
_entry.id   AF-A0A1X7SIP0-F1
#
_cell.length_a   1.000
_cell.length_b   1.000
_cell.length_c   1.000
_cell.angle_alpha   90.00
_cell.angle_beta   90.00
_cell.angle_gamma   90.00
#
_symmetry.space_group_name_H-M   'P 1'
#
loop_
_entity.id
_entity.type
_entity.pdbx_description
1 polymer ?
#
loop_
_entity_poly.entity_id
_entity_poly.type
_entity_poly.pdbx_seq_one_letter_code
_entity_poly.pdbx_strand_id
1 'polypeptide(L)'
;QSPKEIEHIIEVYSSNYIKNLRANFALFMADLLGQLSEHITNGVIKLIRLARFMTSLTEVADLEAVVTVDKLFYMINGHFSYLNYEYIEFVVKNFLTDEDQDLKGRMETYVKDLENFKTSIKLRQLKKALDDVRSTHSHSSCKVFIKLVGEWENEPLARLEDFLKHYFKKDSIFNLSSVTDGCLSVTFLVPLSFSQYLIDTATPQLKSMSRVGVLQLMINDVVLLDEKDDVNLNESLTEAVKIDDTFEVSLLLSLGADPCYENSNGDKVLELALQGGYEEIIELISIATDTQVMELESQEELTEKEDNKETSNNGTDEELEVIIQRLEDSCAELERSLVVSEKKMDELQLQSKYLLGKIY
;
A
#
# COMPACT_ATOMS: atom_id res chain seq x y z
N GLN A 1 19.07 -20.96 -0.06
CA GLN A 1 17.69 -21.26 -0.47
C GLN A 1 17.45 -20.56 -1.78
N SER A 2 16.75 -21.19 -2.73
CA SER A 2 16.42 -20.51 -3.98
C SER A 2 15.34 -19.43 -3.75
N PRO A 3 15.29 -18.36 -4.57
CA PRO A 3 14.25 -17.33 -4.46
C PRO A 3 12.82 -17.90 -4.46
N LYS A 4 12.60 -18.98 -5.24
CA LYS A 4 11.32 -19.69 -5.32
C LYS A 4 10.95 -20.45 -4.03
N GLU A 5 11.93 -20.99 -3.32
CA GLU A 5 11.69 -21.64 -2.01
C GLU A 5 11.35 -20.60 -0.94
N ILE A 6 11.99 -19.43 -0.97
CA ILE A 6 11.72 -18.33 -0.04
C ILE A 6 10.31 -17.77 -0.29
N GLU A 7 9.95 -17.53 -1.55
CA GLU A 7 8.62 -17.09 -1.95
C GLU A 7 7.55 -18.09 -1.50
N HIS A 8 7.76 -19.39 -1.73
CA HIS A 8 6.84 -20.42 -1.29
C HIS A 8 6.67 -20.49 0.24
N ILE A 9 7.76 -20.32 1.01
CA ILE A 9 7.70 -20.29 2.48
C ILE A 9 6.88 -19.09 2.95
N ILE A 10 7.10 -17.92 2.37
CA ILE A 10 6.37 -16.71 2.71
C ILE A 10 4.87 -16.86 2.37
N GLU A 11 4.54 -17.42 1.21
CA GLU A 11 3.16 -17.67 0.82
C GLU A 11 2.42 -18.63 1.76
N VAL A 12 3.07 -19.74 2.14
CA VAL A 12 2.49 -20.71 3.08
C VAL A 12 2.32 -20.07 4.47
N TYR A 13 3.28 -19.25 4.89
CA TYR A 13 3.19 -18.50 6.15
C TYR A 13 2.02 -17.52 6.14
N SER A 14 1.86 -16.71 5.09
CA SER A 14 0.76 -15.74 4.96
C SER A 14 -0.61 -16.41 4.94
N SER A 15 -0.75 -17.56 4.24
CA SER A 15 -2.01 -18.34 4.24
C SER A 15 -2.36 -18.87 5.63
N ASN A 16 -1.38 -19.43 6.35
CA ASN A 16 -1.59 -19.91 7.72
C ASN A 16 -1.89 -18.76 8.70
N TYR A 17 -1.24 -17.61 8.52
CA TYR A 17 -1.48 -16.44 9.35
C TYR A 17 -2.92 -15.92 9.17
N ILE A 18 -3.41 -15.77 7.94
CA ILE A 18 -4.80 -15.36 7.69
C ILE A 18 -5.81 -16.37 8.25
N LYS A 19 -5.53 -17.67 8.12
CA LYS A 19 -6.36 -18.72 8.76
C LYS A 19 -6.39 -18.56 10.28
N ASN A 20 -5.25 -18.27 10.91
CA ASN A 20 -5.16 -18.03 12.35
C ASN A 20 -5.89 -16.75 12.76
N LEU A 21 -5.71 -15.62 12.05
CA LEU A 21 -6.45 -14.38 12.31
C LEU A 21 -7.95 -14.63 12.30
N ARG A 22 -8.44 -15.32 11.26
CA ARG A 22 -9.86 -15.64 11.13
C ARG A 22 -10.37 -16.52 12.27
N ALA A 23 -9.62 -17.56 12.64
CA ALA A 23 -9.99 -18.44 13.75
C ALA A 23 -10.00 -17.69 15.09
N ASN A 24 -8.97 -16.88 15.35
CA ASN A 24 -8.86 -16.06 16.54
C ASN A 24 -10.00 -15.05 16.63
N PHE A 25 -10.33 -14.37 15.53
CA PHE A 25 -11.44 -13.43 15.47
C PHE A 25 -12.79 -14.13 15.69
N ALA A 26 -13.00 -15.31 15.09
CA ALA A 26 -14.24 -16.07 15.29
C ALA A 26 -14.42 -16.52 16.75
N LEU A 27 -13.35 -17.00 17.39
CA LEU A 27 -13.35 -17.35 18.82
C LEU A 27 -13.60 -16.13 19.69
N PHE A 28 -12.91 -15.02 19.41
CA PHE A 28 -13.12 -13.75 20.09
C PHE A 28 -14.58 -13.28 19.99
N MET A 29 -15.16 -13.31 18.79
CA MET A 29 -16.56 -12.92 18.58
C MET A 29 -17.52 -13.82 19.34
N ALA A 30 -17.29 -15.14 19.38
CA ALA A 30 -18.13 -16.04 20.16
C ALA A 30 -18.13 -15.69 21.66
N ASP A 31 -16.94 -15.45 22.23
CA ASP A 31 -16.80 -15.08 23.63
C ASP A 31 -17.39 -13.69 23.92
N LEU A 32 -17.16 -12.71 23.04
CA LEU A 32 -17.73 -11.37 23.15
C LEU A 32 -19.26 -11.40 23.16
N LEU A 33 -19.88 -12.14 22.24
CA LEU A 33 -21.34 -12.26 22.17
C LEU A 33 -21.90 -12.96 23.40
N GLY A 34 -21.21 -14.00 23.89
CA GLY A 34 -21.53 -14.65 25.16
C GLY A 34 -21.54 -13.68 26.32
N GLN A 35 -20.47 -12.89 26.47
CA GLN A 35 -20.32 -11.92 27.55
C GLN A 35 -21.37 -10.79 27.47
N LEU A 36 -21.63 -10.26 26.28
CA LEU A 36 -22.68 -9.26 26.08
C LEU A 36 -24.06 -9.80 26.42
N SER A 37 -24.34 -11.06 26.06
CA SER A 37 -25.60 -11.74 26.41
C SER A 37 -25.75 -11.91 27.93
N GLU A 38 -24.68 -12.26 28.63
CA GLU A 38 -24.66 -12.35 30.09
C GLU A 38 -24.92 -10.97 30.73
N HIS A 39 -24.19 -9.94 30.31
CA HIS A 39 -24.39 -8.57 30.80
C HIS A 39 -25.81 -8.06 30.57
N ILE A 40 -26.43 -8.41 29.44
CA ILE A 40 -27.82 -8.05 29.16
C ILE A 40 -28.79 -8.81 30.04
N THR A 41 -28.57 -10.11 30.24
CA THR A 41 -29.42 -10.96 31.09
C THR A 41 -29.36 -10.51 32.55
N ASN A 42 -28.17 -10.13 33.02
CA ASN A 42 -27.92 -9.63 34.37
C ASN A 42 -28.33 -8.15 34.54
N GLY A 43 -28.76 -7.48 33.46
CA GLY A 43 -29.22 -6.09 33.49
C GLY A 43 -28.10 -5.04 33.61
N VAL A 44 -26.83 -5.46 33.49
CA VAL A 44 -25.65 -4.58 33.43
C VAL A 44 -25.75 -3.67 32.20
N ILE A 45 -26.18 -4.24 31.07
CA ILE A 45 -26.39 -3.53 29.81
C ILE A 45 -27.84 -3.67 29.39
N LYS A 46 -28.42 -2.61 28.83
CA LYS A 46 -29.71 -2.71 28.14
C LYS A 46 -29.47 -2.97 26.66
N LEU A 47 -30.06 -4.03 26.11
CA LEU A 47 -29.95 -4.35 24.67
C LEU A 47 -30.32 -3.15 23.79
N ILE A 48 -31.35 -2.39 24.15
CA ILE A 48 -31.76 -1.19 23.40
C ILE A 48 -30.66 -0.12 23.34
N ARG A 49 -29.79 -0.02 24.35
CA ARG A 49 -28.66 0.91 24.34
C ARG A 49 -27.57 0.45 23.37
N LEU A 50 -27.28 -0.84 23.35
CA LEU A 50 -26.36 -1.45 22.38
C LEU A 50 -26.89 -1.31 20.95
N ALA A 51 -28.18 -1.60 20.73
CA ALA A 51 -28.83 -1.45 19.44
C ALA A 51 -28.76 0.00 18.92
N ARG A 52 -29.07 0.99 19.76
CA ARG A 52 -28.97 2.42 19.41
C ARG A 52 -27.55 2.83 19.04
N PHE A 53 -26.58 2.37 19.83
CA PHE A 53 -25.18 2.61 19.56
C PHE A 53 -24.78 2.03 18.20
N MET A 54 -25.13 0.78 17.93
CA MET A 54 -24.87 0.13 16.64
C MET A 54 -25.57 0.83 15.47
N THR A 55 -26.82 1.28 15.63
CA THR A 55 -27.51 2.07 14.60
C THR A 55 -26.75 3.35 14.29
N SER A 56 -26.22 4.04 15.30
CA SER A 56 -25.43 5.26 15.08
C SER A 56 -24.10 5.03 14.36
N LEU A 57 -23.50 3.85 14.52
CA LEU A 57 -22.25 3.49 13.84
C LEU A 57 -22.45 2.93 12.43
N THR A 58 -23.49 2.11 12.25
CA THR A 58 -23.69 1.31 11.04
C THR A 58 -24.71 1.89 10.07
N GLU A 59 -25.51 2.86 10.51
CA GLU A 59 -26.66 3.42 9.77
C GLU A 59 -27.73 2.35 9.42
N VAL A 60 -27.68 1.18 10.04
CA VAL A 60 -28.69 0.13 9.86
C VAL A 60 -29.95 0.47 10.66
N ALA A 61 -31.07 0.57 9.94
CA ALA A 61 -32.38 0.81 10.51
C ALA A 61 -32.91 -0.39 11.31
N ASP A 62 -33.88 -0.13 12.18
CA ASP A 62 -34.67 -1.15 12.89
C ASP A 62 -33.90 -2.11 13.82
N LEU A 63 -32.64 -1.82 14.15
CA LEU A 63 -31.89 -2.61 15.14
C LEU A 63 -32.54 -2.55 16.54
N GLU A 64 -33.31 -1.50 16.84
CA GLU A 64 -34.03 -1.36 18.11
C GLU A 64 -35.12 -2.43 18.31
N ALA A 65 -35.64 -3.02 17.23
CA ALA A 65 -36.66 -4.07 17.27
C ALA A 65 -36.06 -5.46 17.57
N VAL A 66 -34.74 -5.56 17.63
CA VAL A 66 -34.04 -6.82 17.85
C VAL A 66 -34.17 -7.28 19.30
N VAL A 67 -34.39 -8.59 19.46
CA VAL A 67 -34.65 -9.23 20.76
C VAL A 67 -33.45 -9.96 21.38
N THR A 68 -32.36 -10.19 20.62
CA THR A 68 -31.15 -10.85 21.13
C THR A 68 -29.88 -10.22 20.57
N VAL A 69 -28.76 -10.35 21.28
CA VAL A 69 -27.44 -9.90 20.82
C VAL A 69 -27.04 -10.60 19.53
N ASP A 70 -27.28 -11.91 19.41
CA ASP A 70 -26.93 -12.67 18.20
C ASP A 70 -27.63 -12.13 16.95
N LYS A 71 -28.92 -11.81 17.06
CA LYS A 71 -29.69 -11.23 15.96
C LYS A 71 -29.19 -9.84 15.61
N LEU A 72 -28.75 -9.07 16.62
CA LEU A 72 -28.23 -7.72 16.41
C LEU A 72 -26.95 -7.79 15.57
N PHE A 73 -25.99 -8.63 15.99
CA PHE A 73 -24.73 -8.82 15.29
C PHE A 73 -24.90 -9.52 13.93
N TYR A 74 -25.89 -10.40 13.79
CA TYR A 74 -26.26 -10.97 12.50
C TYR A 74 -26.67 -9.89 11.49
N MET A 75 -27.48 -8.91 11.91
CA MET A 75 -27.94 -7.82 11.03
C MET A 75 -26.81 -6.90 10.59
N ILE A 76 -25.78 -6.73 11.42
CA ILE A 76 -24.62 -5.86 11.10
C ILE A 76 -23.38 -6.64 10.63
N ASN A 77 -23.49 -7.95 10.36
CA ASN A 77 -22.34 -8.78 9.99
C ASN A 77 -21.61 -8.31 8.71
N GLY A 78 -22.27 -7.50 7.88
CA GLY A 78 -21.63 -6.86 6.71
C GLY A 78 -20.74 -5.65 7.04
N HIS A 79 -20.68 -5.22 8.30
CA HIS A 79 -19.95 -4.03 8.74
C HIS A 79 -18.61 -4.32 9.42
N PHE A 80 -18.28 -5.60 9.66
CA PHE A 80 -17.02 -5.98 10.25
C PHE A 80 -16.54 -7.31 9.65
N SER A 81 -15.24 -7.55 9.76
CA SER A 81 -14.60 -8.80 9.39
C SER A 81 -13.35 -9.00 10.24
N TYR A 82 -12.66 -10.11 10.05
CA TYR A 82 -11.37 -10.31 10.72
C TYR A 82 -10.30 -9.30 10.24
N LEU A 83 -10.44 -8.66 9.07
CA LEU A 83 -9.53 -7.58 8.65
C LEU A 83 -10.04 -6.18 9.01
N ASN A 84 -11.32 -6.06 9.38
CA ASN A 84 -11.99 -4.81 9.68
C ASN A 84 -12.78 -4.92 10.99
N TYR A 85 -12.15 -4.49 12.09
CA TYR A 85 -12.61 -4.73 13.44
C TYR A 85 -13.07 -3.48 14.18
N GLU A 86 -13.00 -2.28 13.59
CA GLU A 86 -13.20 -1.01 14.31
C GLU A 86 -14.51 -0.97 15.09
N TYR A 87 -15.60 -1.45 14.49
CA TYR A 87 -16.91 -1.44 15.15
C TYR A 87 -16.95 -2.39 16.34
N ILE A 88 -16.23 -3.51 16.25
CA ILE A 88 -16.08 -4.46 17.35
C ILE A 88 -15.25 -3.84 18.48
N GLU A 89 -14.18 -3.11 18.14
CA GLU A 89 -13.36 -2.39 19.11
C GLU A 89 -14.20 -1.35 19.88
N PHE A 90 -15.03 -0.59 19.17
CA PHE A 90 -15.94 0.36 19.79
C PHE A 90 -16.94 -0.33 20.73
N VAL A 91 -17.45 -1.51 20.38
CA VAL A 91 -18.31 -2.28 21.29
C VAL A 91 -17.55 -2.68 22.55
N VAL A 92 -16.37 -3.27 22.38
CA VAL A 92 -15.51 -3.71 23.50
C VAL A 92 -15.24 -2.55 24.46
N LYS A 93 -14.86 -1.39 23.91
CA LYS A 93 -14.53 -0.19 24.68
C LYS A 93 -15.72 0.39 25.44
N ASN A 94 -16.93 0.36 24.86
CA ASN A 94 -18.10 1.04 25.42
C ASN A 94 -19.04 0.14 26.22
N PHE A 95 -18.98 -1.18 26.02
CA PHE A 95 -19.95 -2.12 26.58
C PHE A 95 -19.35 -3.19 27.46
N LEU A 96 -18.03 -3.41 27.45
CA LEU A 96 -17.40 -4.29 28.43
C LEU A 96 -16.99 -3.54 29.70
N THR A 97 -17.18 -4.17 30.86
CA THR A 97 -16.90 -3.62 32.18
C THR A 97 -15.45 -3.86 32.59
N ASP A 98 -15.06 -3.38 33.77
CA ASP A 98 -13.72 -3.64 34.30
C ASP A 98 -13.50 -5.10 34.72
N GLU A 99 -14.55 -5.91 34.79
CA GLU A 99 -14.46 -7.36 35.06
C GLU A 99 -14.05 -8.15 33.81
N ASP A 100 -14.23 -7.56 32.62
CA ASP A 100 -13.98 -8.19 31.32
C ASP A 100 -12.54 -7.95 30.80
N GLN A 101 -11.55 -7.78 31.69
CA GLN A 101 -10.17 -7.43 31.29
C GLN A 101 -9.54 -8.43 30.33
N ASP A 102 -9.88 -9.72 30.45
CA ASP A 102 -9.38 -10.75 29.53
C ASP A 102 -9.80 -10.45 28.09
N LEU A 103 -11.09 -10.16 27.86
CA LEU A 103 -11.60 -9.83 26.53
C LEU A 103 -11.04 -8.51 26.02
N LYS A 104 -10.92 -7.49 26.89
CA LYS A 104 -10.29 -6.21 26.52
C LYS A 104 -8.84 -6.42 26.08
N GLY A 105 -8.04 -7.15 26.86
CA GLY A 105 -6.64 -7.44 26.54
C GLY A 105 -6.46 -8.30 25.29
N ARG A 106 -7.37 -9.25 25.05
CA ARG A 106 -7.41 -10.04 23.81
C ARG A 106 -7.71 -9.17 22.59
N MET A 107 -8.63 -8.21 22.72
CA MET A 107 -8.90 -7.24 21.65
C MET A 107 -7.67 -6.39 21.36
N GLU A 108 -7.03 -5.82 22.39
CA GLU A 108 -5.81 -5.00 22.21
C GLU A 108 -4.68 -5.78 21.54
N THR A 109 -4.50 -7.05 21.90
CA THR A 109 -3.53 -7.94 21.28
C THR A 109 -3.89 -8.22 19.82
N TYR A 110 -5.16 -8.51 19.55
CA TYR A 110 -5.66 -8.72 18.19
C TYR A 110 -5.42 -7.50 17.29
N VAL A 111 -5.77 -6.31 17.77
CA VAL A 111 -5.53 -5.03 17.09
C VAL A 111 -4.05 -4.89 16.76
N LYS A 112 -3.17 -5.04 17.74
CA LYS A 112 -1.72 -4.90 17.55
C LYS A 112 -1.17 -5.90 16.52
N ASP A 113 -1.57 -7.16 16.62
CA ASP A 113 -1.11 -8.21 15.72
C ASP A 113 -1.58 -7.94 14.28
N LEU A 114 -2.83 -7.49 14.11
CA LEU A 114 -3.39 -7.17 12.82
C LEU A 114 -2.76 -5.92 12.19
N GLU A 115 -2.47 -4.87 12.95
CA GLU A 115 -1.76 -3.68 12.43
C GLU A 115 -0.33 -4.01 11.98
N ASN A 116 0.38 -4.85 12.75
CA ASN A 116 1.69 -5.37 12.32
C ASN A 116 1.58 -6.23 11.05
N PHE A 117 0.50 -7.00 10.93
CA PHE A 117 0.25 -7.78 9.73
C PHE A 117 -0.02 -6.88 8.53
N LYS A 118 -0.93 -5.91 8.65
CA LYS A 118 -1.31 -4.99 7.56
C LYS A 118 -0.13 -4.20 7.03
N THR A 119 0.79 -3.79 7.91
CA THR A 119 2.01 -3.05 7.53
C THR A 119 3.10 -3.91 6.89
N SER A 120 3.04 -5.25 7.07
CA SER A 120 4.07 -6.17 6.55
C SER A 120 3.62 -7.01 5.35
N ILE A 121 2.32 -7.32 5.25
CA ILE A 121 1.80 -8.18 4.19
C ILE A 121 1.64 -7.40 2.88
N LYS A 122 2.25 -7.92 1.80
CA LYS A 122 2.11 -7.34 0.46
C LYS A 122 0.81 -7.80 -0.21
N LEU A 123 0.22 -6.98 -1.07
CA LEU A 123 -1.05 -7.31 -1.74
C LEU A 123 -0.96 -8.60 -2.57
N ARG A 124 0.16 -8.87 -3.25
CA ARG A 124 0.38 -10.13 -3.99
C ARG A 124 0.27 -11.39 -3.12
N GLN A 125 0.65 -11.28 -1.84
CA GLN A 125 0.63 -12.40 -0.89
C GLN A 125 -0.78 -12.67 -0.35
N LEU A 126 -1.69 -11.67 -0.38
CA LEU A 126 -3.07 -11.81 0.06
C LEU A 126 -3.89 -12.69 -0.88
N LYS A 127 -3.60 -12.67 -2.19
CA LYS A 127 -4.31 -13.44 -3.22
C LYS A 127 -4.53 -14.90 -2.82
N LYS A 128 -3.44 -15.66 -2.63
CA LYS A 128 -3.49 -17.09 -2.28
C LYS A 128 -4.15 -17.34 -0.92
N ALA A 129 -4.06 -16.39 0.00
CA ALA A 129 -4.64 -16.52 1.33
C ALA A 129 -6.16 -16.28 1.35
N LEU A 130 -6.68 -15.45 0.43
CA LEU A 130 -8.09 -15.13 0.30
C LEU A 130 -8.85 -16.12 -0.61
N ASP A 131 -8.20 -16.73 -1.60
CA ASP A 131 -8.83 -17.69 -2.54
C ASP A 131 -9.45 -18.93 -1.85
N ASP A 132 -8.97 -19.29 -0.64
CA ASP A 132 -9.53 -20.38 0.18
C ASP A 132 -10.88 -20.01 0.84
N VAL A 133 -11.36 -18.77 0.68
CA VAL A 133 -12.53 -18.23 1.38
C VAL A 133 -13.69 -18.04 0.40
N ARG A 134 -14.66 -18.96 0.41
CA ARG A 134 -15.95 -18.75 -0.26
C ARG A 134 -16.69 -17.57 0.40
N SER A 135 -16.75 -16.43 -0.28
CA SER A 135 -17.64 -15.33 0.10
C SER A 135 -19.10 -15.74 -0.11
N THR A 136 -19.88 -15.77 0.96
CA THR A 136 -21.34 -15.82 0.88
C THR A 136 -21.85 -14.42 0.62
N HIS A 137 -22.37 -14.17 -0.59
CA HIS A 137 -23.02 -12.91 -0.94
C HIS A 137 -24.21 -12.68 0.00
N SER A 138 -24.12 -11.67 0.86
CA SER A 138 -25.30 -11.15 1.55
C SER A 138 -26.01 -10.18 0.60
N HIS A 139 -27.34 -10.26 0.52
CA HIS A 139 -28.16 -9.29 -0.23
C HIS A 139 -28.08 -7.86 0.33
N SER A 140 -27.36 -7.65 1.44
CA SER A 140 -27.18 -6.38 2.13
C SER A 140 -25.85 -5.68 1.86
N SER A 141 -24.95 -6.23 1.04
CA SER A 141 -23.66 -5.62 0.71
C SER A 141 -23.55 -5.24 -0.76
N CYS A 142 -23.02 -4.07 -1.05
CA CYS A 142 -22.56 -3.69 -2.38
C CYS A 142 -21.11 -4.15 -2.61
N LYS A 143 -20.77 -4.40 -3.88
CA LYS A 143 -19.42 -4.74 -4.31
C LYS A 143 -18.70 -3.48 -4.78
N VAL A 144 -17.51 -3.22 -4.23
CA VAL A 144 -16.58 -2.22 -4.77
C VAL A 144 -15.43 -2.94 -5.42
N PHE A 145 -15.21 -2.67 -6.69
CA PHE A 145 -14.15 -3.28 -7.48
C PHE A 145 -13.18 -2.20 -7.95
N ILE A 146 -11.89 -2.42 -7.71
CA ILE A 146 -10.80 -1.51 -8.08
C ILE A 146 -9.75 -2.31 -8.85
N LYS A 147 -9.44 -1.90 -10.08
CA LYS A 147 -8.34 -2.43 -10.89
C LYS A 147 -7.16 -1.46 -10.84
N LEU A 148 -5.99 -1.95 -10.44
CA LEU A 148 -4.81 -1.13 -10.13
C LEU A 148 -3.61 -1.48 -11.04
N VAL A 149 -2.75 -0.50 -11.34
CA VAL A 149 -1.50 -0.66 -12.12
C VAL A 149 -0.26 -0.11 -11.43
N GLY A 150 0.91 -0.59 -11.86
CA GLY A 150 2.19 -0.28 -11.24
C GLY A 150 2.50 -1.26 -10.12
N GLU A 151 3.35 -0.85 -9.20
CA GLU A 151 3.88 -1.71 -8.14
C GLU A 151 2.91 -1.94 -6.96
N TRP A 152 1.61 -1.74 -7.15
CA TRP A 152 0.58 -1.98 -6.12
C TRP A 152 0.66 -3.40 -5.54
N GLU A 153 1.05 -4.39 -6.33
CA GLU A 153 1.21 -5.76 -5.85
C GLU A 153 2.28 -5.91 -4.75
N ASN A 154 3.23 -4.98 -4.72
CA ASN A 154 4.35 -4.92 -3.79
C ASN A 154 4.10 -3.99 -2.59
N GLU A 155 3.04 -3.19 -2.63
CA GLU A 155 2.60 -2.35 -1.51
C GLU A 155 2.01 -3.19 -0.36
N PRO A 156 2.15 -2.72 0.90
CA PRO A 156 1.50 -3.33 2.04
C PRO A 156 -0.01 -3.08 2.04
N LEU A 157 -0.77 -3.95 2.70
CA LEU A 157 -2.22 -3.75 2.88
C LEU A 157 -2.56 -2.41 3.54
N ALA A 158 -1.73 -1.95 4.49
CA ALA A 158 -1.89 -0.64 5.11
C ALA A 158 -1.89 0.52 4.10
N ARG A 159 -1.07 0.45 3.04
CA ARG A 159 -1.06 1.48 1.99
C ARG A 159 -2.38 1.51 1.21
N LEU A 160 -2.97 0.35 0.96
CA LEU A 160 -4.30 0.26 0.34
C LEU A 160 -5.37 0.85 1.25
N GLU A 161 -5.29 0.66 2.57
CA GLU A 161 -6.20 1.29 3.53
C GLU A 161 -6.04 2.82 3.55
N ASP A 162 -4.81 3.33 3.52
CA ASP A 162 -4.54 4.77 3.40
C ASP A 162 -5.14 5.35 2.11
N PHE A 163 -5.05 4.62 0.99
CA PHE A 163 -5.72 4.97 -0.27
C PHE A 163 -7.24 5.04 -0.10
N LEU A 164 -7.87 4.02 0.50
CA LEU A 164 -9.32 4.01 0.70
C LEU A 164 -9.75 5.18 1.57
N LYS A 165 -9.01 5.44 2.65
CA LYS A 165 -9.25 6.55 3.58
C LYS A 165 -9.09 7.91 2.89
N HIS A 166 -8.05 8.08 2.07
CA HIS A 166 -7.81 9.34 1.37
C HIS A 166 -8.98 9.65 0.42
N TYR A 167 -9.39 8.68 -0.39
CA TYR A 167 -10.34 8.90 -1.47
C TYR A 167 -11.81 8.82 -1.05
N PHE A 168 -12.16 7.84 -0.22
CA PHE A 168 -13.55 7.62 0.22
C PHE A 168 -13.85 8.26 1.58
N LYS A 169 -12.84 8.86 2.24
CA LYS A 169 -12.93 9.49 3.58
C LYS A 169 -13.35 8.53 4.70
N LYS A 170 -13.48 7.24 4.40
CA LYS A 170 -13.79 6.11 5.30
C LYS A 170 -13.19 4.84 4.72
N ASP A 171 -12.32 4.18 5.46
CA ASP A 171 -11.73 2.87 5.18
C ASP A 171 -12.45 1.75 5.93
N SER A 172 -12.98 2.02 7.12
CA SER A 172 -13.62 1.02 7.99
C SER A 172 -14.97 0.46 7.55
N ILE A 173 -15.46 0.88 6.39
CA ILE A 173 -16.65 0.28 5.76
C ILE A 173 -16.27 -0.79 4.72
N PHE A 174 -14.99 -0.90 4.36
CA PHE A 174 -14.49 -1.82 3.36
C PHE A 174 -14.08 -3.15 3.98
N ASN A 175 -14.76 -4.23 3.58
CA ASN A 175 -14.34 -5.59 3.90
C ASN A 175 -13.68 -6.22 2.69
N LEU A 176 -12.36 -6.39 2.74
CA LEU A 176 -11.60 -7.02 1.66
C LEU A 176 -12.12 -8.45 1.41
N SER A 177 -12.58 -8.71 0.19
CA SER A 177 -13.16 -10.01 -0.20
C SER A 177 -12.22 -10.83 -1.07
N SER A 178 -11.52 -10.22 -2.03
CA SER A 178 -10.63 -10.96 -2.92
C SER A 178 -9.60 -10.06 -3.60
N VAL A 179 -8.49 -10.67 -4.00
CA VAL A 179 -7.42 -10.08 -4.80
C VAL A 179 -7.12 -11.05 -5.94
N THR A 180 -7.16 -10.62 -7.20
CA THR A 180 -7.02 -11.52 -8.38
C THR A 180 -5.92 -11.08 -9.35
N ASP A 181 -5.49 -12.01 -10.23
CA ASP A 181 -4.44 -11.82 -11.24
C ASP A 181 -4.82 -10.89 -12.40
N GLY A 182 -3.79 -10.25 -12.97
CA GLY A 182 -3.87 -9.27 -14.05
C GLY A 182 -4.27 -7.91 -13.49
N CYS A 183 -3.41 -6.90 -13.63
CA CYS A 183 -3.53 -5.55 -13.02
C CYS A 183 -4.28 -5.58 -11.69
N LEU A 184 -3.55 -5.78 -10.58
CA LEU A 184 -4.06 -6.08 -9.24
C LEU A 184 -5.52 -5.64 -9.04
N SER A 185 -6.42 -6.62 -9.06
CA SER A 185 -7.85 -6.35 -8.96
C SER A 185 -8.31 -6.67 -7.55
N VAL A 186 -8.78 -5.65 -6.84
CA VAL A 186 -9.24 -5.77 -5.45
C VAL A 186 -10.75 -5.63 -5.40
N THR A 187 -11.41 -6.56 -4.71
CA THR A 187 -12.84 -6.49 -4.43
C THR A 187 -13.08 -6.32 -2.94
N PHE A 188 -13.92 -5.35 -2.62
CA PHE A 188 -14.45 -5.14 -1.27
C PHE A 188 -15.96 -5.37 -1.23
N LEU A 189 -16.42 -5.83 -0.07
CA LEU A 189 -17.82 -5.81 0.32
C LEU A 189 -18.03 -4.65 1.27
N VAL A 190 -18.98 -3.79 0.93
CA VAL A 190 -19.38 -2.63 1.74
C VAL A 190 -20.88 -2.75 2.01
N PRO A 191 -21.41 -2.31 3.16
CA PRO A 191 -22.85 -2.27 3.37
C PRO A 191 -23.56 -1.44 2.30
N LEU A 192 -24.67 -1.95 1.76
CA LEU A 192 -25.37 -1.34 0.61
C LEU A 192 -25.79 0.12 0.86
N SER A 193 -26.08 0.49 2.11
CA SER A 193 -26.41 1.85 2.53
C SER A 193 -25.33 2.88 2.18
N PHE A 194 -24.06 2.47 2.11
CA PHE A 194 -22.94 3.36 1.77
C PHE A 194 -22.69 3.50 0.27
N SER A 195 -23.39 2.75 -0.61
CA SER A 195 -23.14 2.78 -2.06
C SER A 195 -23.19 4.19 -2.65
N GLN A 196 -24.25 4.97 -2.35
CA GLN A 196 -24.38 6.34 -2.85
C GLN A 196 -23.30 7.26 -2.28
N TYR A 197 -23.01 7.14 -0.98
CA TYR A 197 -21.93 7.89 -0.33
C TYR A 197 -20.57 7.65 -1.00
N LEU A 198 -20.26 6.39 -1.33
CA LEU A 198 -19.02 6.05 -2.02
C LEU A 198 -18.96 6.63 -3.44
N ILE A 199 -20.08 6.62 -4.18
CA ILE A 199 -20.16 7.24 -5.50
C ILE A 199 -19.94 8.75 -5.39
N ASP A 200 -20.64 9.42 -4.47
CA ASP A 200 -20.56 10.87 -4.28
C ASP A 200 -19.17 11.32 -3.84
N THR A 201 -18.45 10.50 -3.06
CA THR A 201 -17.08 10.80 -2.61
C THR A 201 -16.02 10.48 -3.66
N ALA A 202 -16.17 9.39 -4.42
CA ALA A 202 -15.20 9.00 -5.44
C ALA A 202 -15.28 9.86 -6.70
N THR A 203 -16.49 10.24 -7.13
CA THR A 203 -16.72 10.92 -8.42
C THR A 203 -15.88 12.20 -8.62
N PRO A 204 -15.74 13.10 -7.62
CA PRO A 204 -14.89 14.27 -7.76
C PRO A 204 -13.39 13.96 -7.86
N GLN A 205 -12.97 12.77 -7.40
CA GLN A 205 -11.57 12.37 -7.27
C GLN A 205 -11.08 11.45 -8.40
N LEU A 206 -11.93 11.10 -9.37
CA LEU A 206 -11.61 10.11 -10.40
C LEU A 206 -10.33 10.44 -11.18
N LYS A 207 -10.07 11.73 -11.46
CA LYS A 207 -8.83 12.16 -12.13
C LYS A 207 -7.58 11.93 -11.26
N SER A 208 -7.71 12.11 -9.95
CA SER A 208 -6.64 11.83 -8.97
C SER A 208 -6.40 10.33 -8.85
N MET A 209 -7.48 9.54 -8.68
CA MET A 209 -7.43 8.08 -8.69
C MET A 209 -6.74 7.51 -9.94
N SER A 210 -7.07 8.05 -11.12
CA SER A 210 -6.44 7.66 -12.38
C SER A 210 -4.92 7.93 -12.38
N ARG A 211 -4.48 9.09 -11.87
CA ARG A 211 -3.04 9.42 -11.78
C ARG A 211 -2.27 8.40 -10.95
N VAL A 212 -2.84 7.96 -9.82
CA VAL A 212 -2.22 6.98 -8.91
C VAL A 212 -2.45 5.52 -9.32
N GLY A 213 -2.79 5.29 -10.59
CA GLY A 213 -2.84 3.95 -11.18
C GLY A 213 -4.15 3.20 -10.97
N VAL A 214 -5.26 3.88 -10.68
CA VAL A 214 -6.60 3.24 -10.73
C VAL A 214 -7.08 3.24 -12.18
N LEU A 215 -7.19 2.05 -12.76
CA LEU A 215 -7.73 1.89 -14.11
C LEU A 215 -9.23 1.73 -14.15
N GLN A 216 -9.77 0.97 -13.20
CA GLN A 216 -11.19 0.68 -13.17
C GLN A 216 -11.71 0.85 -11.75
N LEU A 217 -12.82 1.56 -11.62
CA LEU A 217 -13.58 1.67 -10.38
C LEU A 217 -15.04 1.38 -10.68
N MET A 218 -15.56 0.35 -10.02
CA MET A 218 -16.97 -0.02 -10.10
C MET A 218 -17.57 -0.13 -8.69
N ILE A 219 -18.73 0.48 -8.48
CA ILE A 219 -19.45 0.46 -7.21
C ILE A 219 -20.85 -0.06 -7.49
N ASN A 220 -21.17 -1.25 -6.98
CA ASN A 220 -22.47 -1.89 -7.14
C ASN A 220 -22.94 -1.96 -8.61
N ASP A 221 -22.07 -2.46 -9.48
CA ASP A 221 -22.26 -2.54 -10.94
C ASP A 221 -22.33 -1.20 -11.68
N VAL A 222 -22.16 -0.06 -10.99
CA VAL A 222 -21.98 1.26 -11.61
C VAL A 222 -20.50 1.48 -11.91
N VAL A 223 -20.15 1.57 -13.20
CA VAL A 223 -18.80 1.91 -13.64
C VAL A 223 -18.59 3.41 -13.50
N LEU A 224 -17.61 3.81 -12.69
CA LEU A 224 -17.23 5.22 -12.48
C LEU A 224 -15.97 5.59 -13.27
N LEU A 225 -15.03 4.67 -13.39
CA LEU A 225 -13.77 4.83 -14.11
C LEU A 225 -13.48 3.57 -14.93
N ASP A 226 -13.02 3.74 -16.16
CA ASP A 226 -12.64 2.67 -17.09
C ASP A 226 -11.56 3.19 -18.06
N GLU A 227 -10.37 3.44 -17.51
CA GLU A 227 -9.19 3.91 -18.22
C GLU A 227 -8.45 2.77 -18.91
N LYS A 228 -7.64 3.13 -19.90
CA LYS A 228 -6.74 2.19 -20.57
C LYS A 228 -5.50 1.91 -19.72
N ASP A 229 -4.86 0.78 -19.98
CA ASP A 229 -3.61 0.32 -19.33
C ASP A 229 -2.37 1.16 -19.75
N ASP A 230 -2.50 2.49 -19.90
CA ASP A 230 -1.44 3.40 -20.38
C ASP A 230 -1.11 4.56 -19.43
N VAL A 231 -1.48 4.45 -18.15
CA VAL A 231 -1.12 5.46 -17.13
C VAL A 231 0.39 5.53 -16.95
N ASN A 232 0.98 6.68 -17.26
CA ASN A 232 2.39 6.97 -17.03
C ASN A 232 2.58 7.56 -15.62
N LEU A 233 3.03 6.73 -14.67
CA LEU A 233 3.23 7.14 -13.28
C LEU A 233 4.25 8.28 -13.11
N ASN A 234 5.23 8.40 -14.02
CA ASN A 234 6.23 9.47 -13.97
C ASN A 234 5.65 10.84 -14.37
N GLU A 235 4.78 10.84 -15.39
CA GLU A 235 4.00 12.03 -15.74
C GLU A 235 3.01 12.37 -14.62
N SER A 236 2.34 11.37 -14.04
CA SER A 236 1.48 11.56 -12.87
C SER A 236 2.23 12.20 -11.69
N LEU A 237 3.46 11.76 -11.41
CA LEU A 237 4.29 12.31 -10.32
C LEU A 237 4.58 13.79 -10.56
N THR A 238 4.94 14.14 -11.79
CA THR A 238 5.16 15.53 -12.20
C THR A 238 3.91 16.39 -11.96
N GLU A 239 2.73 15.89 -12.34
CA GLU A 239 1.47 16.61 -12.15
C GLU A 239 1.08 16.73 -10.67
N ALA A 240 1.30 15.68 -9.86
CA ALA A 240 1.07 15.70 -8.41
C ALA A 240 1.93 16.76 -7.70
N VAL A 241 3.21 16.89 -8.07
CA VAL A 241 4.09 17.94 -7.55
C VAL A 241 3.58 19.34 -7.93
N LYS A 242 3.14 19.55 -9.17
CA LYS A 242 2.63 20.86 -9.62
C LYS A 242 1.39 21.34 -8.87
N ILE A 243 0.59 20.41 -8.33
CA ILE A 243 -0.62 20.73 -7.57
C ILE A 243 -0.42 20.67 -6.05
N ASP A 244 0.82 20.47 -5.58
CA ASP A 244 1.18 20.34 -4.15
C ASP A 244 0.38 19.23 -3.44
N ASP A 245 0.23 18.07 -4.10
CA ASP A 245 -0.45 16.91 -3.51
C ASP A 245 0.56 15.92 -2.93
N THR A 246 0.95 16.15 -1.67
CA THR A 246 1.87 15.29 -0.93
C THR A 246 1.42 13.82 -0.91
N PHE A 247 0.12 13.56 -0.79
CA PHE A 247 -0.38 12.19 -0.72
C PHE A 247 -0.18 11.46 -2.04
N GLU A 248 -0.56 12.09 -3.17
CA GLU A 248 -0.31 11.53 -4.49
C GLU A 248 1.18 11.34 -4.75
N VAL A 249 2.04 12.31 -4.39
CA VAL A 249 3.50 12.18 -4.53
C VAL A 249 4.01 10.96 -3.76
N SER A 250 3.65 10.82 -2.49
CA SER A 250 4.08 9.70 -1.65
C SER A 250 3.65 8.35 -2.23
N LEU A 251 2.41 8.27 -2.71
CA LEU A 251 1.87 7.05 -3.29
C LEU A 251 2.53 6.73 -4.65
N LEU A 252 2.69 7.72 -5.53
CA LEU A 252 3.30 7.51 -6.85
C LEU A 252 4.74 7.02 -6.75
N LEU A 253 5.53 7.61 -5.84
CA LEU A 253 6.91 7.17 -5.56
C LEU A 253 6.93 5.72 -5.08
N SER A 254 6.01 5.33 -4.19
CA SER A 254 5.95 3.95 -3.70
C SER A 254 5.51 2.95 -4.78
N LEU A 255 4.66 3.40 -5.71
CA LEU A 255 4.24 2.65 -6.89
C LEU A 255 5.29 2.55 -8.00
N GLY A 256 6.50 3.07 -7.77
CA GLY A 256 7.64 2.96 -8.69
C GLY A 256 7.78 4.11 -9.68
N ALA A 257 7.12 5.25 -9.46
CA ALA A 257 7.41 6.45 -10.23
C ALA A 257 8.86 6.91 -9.98
N ASP A 258 9.56 7.27 -11.05
CA ASP A 258 10.96 7.68 -11.00
C ASP A 258 11.10 9.07 -10.35
N PRO A 259 11.72 9.20 -9.16
CA PRO A 259 11.92 10.48 -8.51
C PRO A 259 12.86 11.41 -9.29
N CYS A 260 13.68 10.86 -10.19
CA CYS A 260 14.60 11.60 -11.05
C CYS A 260 14.01 11.95 -12.42
N TYR A 261 12.73 11.64 -12.65
CA TYR A 261 12.10 11.84 -13.95
C TYR A 261 12.18 13.28 -14.44
N GLU A 262 12.48 13.40 -15.73
CA GLU A 262 12.49 14.65 -16.48
C GLU A 262 11.36 14.61 -17.52
N ASN A 263 10.46 15.58 -17.45
CA ASN A 263 9.32 15.64 -18.36
C ASN A 263 9.76 16.11 -19.77
N SER A 264 8.82 16.10 -20.73
CA SER A 264 9.10 16.51 -22.11
C SER A 264 9.49 17.99 -22.29
N ASN A 265 9.29 18.84 -21.29
CA ASN A 265 9.75 20.23 -21.27
C ASN A 265 11.17 20.38 -20.68
N GLY A 266 11.76 19.30 -20.16
CA GLY A 266 13.04 19.32 -19.46
C GLY A 266 12.94 19.65 -17.97
N ASP A 267 11.73 19.73 -17.40
CA ASP A 267 11.59 19.99 -15.96
C ASP A 267 11.74 18.70 -15.18
N LYS A 268 12.64 18.71 -14.18
CA LYS A 268 12.80 17.60 -13.24
C LYS A 268 11.81 17.71 -12.09
N VAL A 269 11.35 16.55 -11.60
CA VAL A 269 10.42 16.42 -10.47
C VAL A 269 10.89 17.23 -9.24
N LEU A 270 12.16 17.11 -8.85
CA LEU A 270 12.72 17.86 -7.72
C LEU A 270 12.79 19.38 -7.97
N GLU A 271 13.07 19.81 -9.20
CA GLU A 271 13.13 21.24 -9.53
C GLU A 271 11.77 21.90 -9.42
N LEU A 272 10.71 21.21 -9.86
CA LEU A 272 9.33 21.68 -9.71
C LEU A 272 8.94 21.85 -8.24
N ALA A 273 9.32 20.88 -7.39
CA ALA A 273 9.06 20.96 -5.94
C ALA A 273 9.81 22.13 -5.28
N LEU A 274 11.08 22.34 -5.66
CA LEU A 274 11.89 23.46 -5.19
C LEU A 274 11.34 24.82 -5.64
N GLN A 275 10.86 24.93 -6.88
CA GLN A 275 10.22 26.14 -7.39
C GLN A 275 8.91 26.46 -6.65
N GLY A 276 8.14 25.45 -6.28
CA GLY A 276 6.92 25.58 -5.48
C GLY A 276 7.17 25.88 -4.00
N GLY A 277 8.35 25.53 -3.48
CA GLY A 277 8.66 25.63 -2.05
C GLY A 277 7.97 24.55 -1.21
N TYR A 278 7.70 23.38 -1.79
CA TYR A 278 6.95 22.29 -1.16
C TYR A 278 7.87 21.41 -0.31
N GLU A 279 8.19 21.86 0.91
CA GLU A 279 9.19 21.24 1.80
C GLU A 279 8.99 19.73 2.01
N GLU A 280 7.75 19.29 2.27
CA GLU A 280 7.43 17.88 2.50
C GLU A 280 7.62 17.03 1.23
N ILE A 281 7.23 17.57 0.07
CA ILE A 281 7.42 16.92 -1.23
C ILE A 281 8.92 16.83 -1.58
N ILE A 282 9.70 17.87 -1.27
CA ILE A 282 11.16 17.87 -1.46
C ILE A 282 11.81 16.75 -0.65
N GLU A 283 11.40 16.58 0.62
CA GLU A 283 11.89 15.52 1.49
C GLU A 283 11.54 14.14 0.92
N LEU A 284 10.28 13.91 0.52
CA LEU A 284 9.84 12.64 -0.07
C LEU A 284 10.65 12.26 -1.32
N ILE A 285 10.85 13.19 -2.25
CA ILE A 285 11.61 12.96 -3.49
C ILE A 285 13.07 12.66 -3.18
N SER A 286 13.67 13.37 -2.21
CA SER A 286 15.07 13.18 -1.82
C SER A 286 15.28 11.78 -1.23
N ILE A 287 14.41 11.35 -0.31
CA ILE A 287 14.47 10.00 0.28
C ILE A 287 14.32 8.91 -0.80
N ALA A 288 13.38 9.09 -1.73
CA ALA A 288 13.16 8.13 -2.81
C ALA A 288 14.39 8.03 -3.74
N THR A 289 15.05 9.17 -4.03
CA THR A 289 16.28 9.23 -4.82
C THR A 289 17.41 8.46 -4.15
N ASP A 290 17.65 8.71 -2.86
CA ASP A 290 18.69 8.02 -2.09
C ASP A 290 18.44 6.51 -2.02
N THR A 291 17.17 6.11 -1.87
CA THR A 291 16.76 4.69 -1.84
C THR A 291 17.05 4.00 -3.18
N GLN A 292 16.75 4.66 -4.30
CA GLN A 292 17.03 4.13 -5.64
C GLN A 292 18.53 3.94 -5.88
N VAL A 293 19.38 4.89 -5.45
CA VAL A 293 20.84 4.77 -5.55
C VAL A 293 21.37 3.57 -4.77
N MET A 294 20.93 3.39 -3.52
CA MET A 294 21.33 2.24 -2.69
C MET A 294 20.92 0.89 -3.30
N GLU A 295 19.74 0.82 -3.92
CA GLU A 295 19.27 -0.41 -4.55
C GLU A 295 20.12 -0.79 -5.77
N LEU A 296 20.51 0.19 -6.59
CA LEU A 296 21.41 -0.01 -7.72
C LEU A 296 22.81 -0.49 -7.27
N GLU A 297 23.41 0.17 -6.27
CA GLU A 297 24.72 -0.24 -5.71
C GLU A 297 24.68 -1.67 -5.15
N SER A 298 23.57 -2.06 -4.52
CA SER A 298 23.39 -3.41 -3.97
C SER A 298 23.29 -4.49 -5.05
N GLN A 299 22.73 -4.15 -6.22
CA GLN A 299 22.61 -5.08 -7.35
C GLN A 299 23.96 -5.26 -8.06
N GLU A 300 24.76 -4.19 -8.20
CA GLU A 300 26.12 -4.25 -8.74
C GLU A 300 27.03 -5.17 -7.89
N GLU A 301 27.00 -5.05 -6.56
CA GLU A 301 27.76 -5.93 -5.65
C GLU A 301 27.37 -7.42 -5.72
N LEU A 302 26.13 -7.74 -6.14
CA LEU A 302 25.67 -9.12 -6.30
C LEU A 302 26.13 -9.72 -7.63
N THR A 303 26.13 -8.92 -8.70
CA THR A 303 26.64 -9.35 -10.02
C THR A 303 28.14 -9.66 -9.99
N GLU A 304 28.97 -8.88 -9.28
CA GLU A 304 30.41 -9.14 -9.13
C GLU A 304 30.71 -10.42 -8.30
N LYS A 305 29.77 -10.87 -7.46
CA LYS A 305 29.91 -12.10 -6.65
C LYS A 305 29.48 -13.35 -7.41
N GLU A 306 28.60 -13.24 -8.40
CA GLU A 306 28.16 -14.38 -9.21
C GLU A 306 29.16 -14.74 -10.32
N ASP A 307 29.85 -13.76 -10.91
CA ASP A 307 30.93 -14.00 -11.89
C ASP A 307 32.16 -14.72 -11.29
N ASN A 308 32.29 -14.71 -9.96
CA ASN A 308 33.36 -15.43 -9.26
C ASN A 308 33.02 -16.91 -8.93
N LYS A 309 31.84 -17.43 -9.30
CA LYS A 309 31.38 -18.77 -8.89
C LYS A 309 31.11 -19.77 -10.00
N GLU A 310 31.08 -19.37 -11.28
CA GLU A 310 30.89 -20.30 -12.40
C GLU A 310 32.04 -20.25 -13.41
N THR A 311 33.21 -20.76 -13.02
CA THR A 311 34.21 -21.25 -13.97
C THR A 311 34.12 -22.76 -14.10
N SER A 312 33.21 -23.23 -14.96
CA SER A 312 33.38 -24.48 -15.70
C SER A 312 32.34 -24.61 -16.84
N ASN A 313 32.65 -24.06 -18.03
CA ASN A 313 32.54 -24.81 -19.28
C ASN A 313 33.04 -23.98 -20.48
N ASN A 314 34.10 -24.49 -21.09
CA ASN A 314 34.80 -23.91 -22.24
C ASN A 314 33.93 -23.94 -23.50
N GLY A 315 33.80 -22.80 -24.17
CA GLY A 315 33.22 -22.72 -25.51
C GLY A 315 33.11 -21.32 -26.16
N THR A 316 33.39 -20.23 -25.44
CA THR A 316 33.21 -18.84 -25.94
C THR A 316 34.33 -17.87 -25.52
N ASP A 317 35.49 -18.37 -25.11
CA ASP A 317 36.56 -17.55 -24.49
C ASP A 317 37.21 -16.52 -25.44
N GLU A 318 37.39 -16.85 -26.72
CA GLU A 318 38.13 -15.96 -27.64
C GLU A 318 37.35 -14.68 -28.03
N GLU A 319 36.02 -14.71 -28.05
CA GLU A 319 35.21 -13.50 -28.29
C GLU A 319 35.07 -12.63 -27.04
N LEU A 320 35.02 -13.26 -25.86
CA LEU A 320 34.95 -12.56 -24.57
C LEU A 320 36.29 -11.91 -24.20
N GLU A 321 37.43 -12.56 -24.42
CA GLU A 321 38.76 -11.94 -24.22
C GLU A 321 38.95 -10.70 -25.11
N VAL A 322 38.45 -10.73 -26.35
CA VAL A 322 38.52 -9.58 -27.27
C VAL A 322 37.63 -8.43 -26.82
N ILE A 323 36.46 -8.72 -26.22
CA ILE A 323 35.56 -7.70 -25.66
C ILE A 323 36.13 -7.11 -24.37
N ILE A 324 36.67 -7.95 -23.48
CA ILE A 324 37.32 -7.51 -22.24
C ILE A 324 38.52 -6.61 -22.56
N GLN A 325 39.39 -7.02 -23.48
CA GLN A 325 40.54 -6.20 -23.87
C GLN A 325 40.11 -4.85 -24.47
N ARG A 326 39.02 -4.82 -25.25
CA ARG A 326 38.45 -3.58 -25.78
C ARG A 326 37.88 -2.67 -24.70
N LEU A 327 37.25 -3.24 -23.67
CA LEU A 327 36.71 -2.48 -22.54
C LEU A 327 37.84 -1.94 -21.67
N GLU A 328 38.89 -2.73 -21.41
CA GLU A 328 40.09 -2.28 -20.68
C GLU A 328 40.81 -1.14 -21.41
N ASP A 329 40.98 -1.25 -22.73
CA ASP A 329 41.57 -0.19 -23.55
C ASP A 329 40.72 1.09 -23.53
N SER A 330 39.39 0.95 -23.57
CA SER A 330 38.45 2.07 -23.48
C SER A 330 38.47 2.74 -22.10
N CYS A 331 38.58 1.96 -21.02
CA CYS A 331 38.72 2.49 -19.66
C CYS A 331 40.04 3.24 -19.49
N ALA A 332 41.15 2.71 -20.01
CA ALA A 332 42.44 3.38 -19.97
C ALA A 332 42.45 4.71 -20.77
N GLU A 333 41.65 4.82 -21.85
CA GLU A 333 41.51 6.06 -22.61
C GLU A 333 40.63 7.10 -21.88
N LEU A 334 39.58 6.66 -21.18
CA LEU A 334 38.75 7.51 -20.34
C LEU A 334 39.53 8.04 -19.13
N GLU A 335 40.33 7.22 -18.46
CA GLU A 335 41.19 7.65 -17.35
C GLU A 335 42.21 8.72 -17.79
N ARG A 336 42.84 8.53 -18.96
CA ARG A 336 43.74 9.56 -19.53
C ARG A 336 43.00 10.86 -19.84
N SER A 337 41.77 10.77 -20.34
CA SER A 337 40.94 11.94 -20.64
C SER A 337 40.51 12.68 -19.38
N LEU A 338 40.20 11.94 -18.30
CA LEU A 338 39.87 12.49 -16.99
C LEU A 338 41.06 13.26 -16.40
N VAL A 339 42.26 12.68 -16.39
CA VAL A 339 43.48 13.34 -15.90
C VAL A 339 43.80 14.62 -16.69
N VAL A 340 43.53 14.63 -18.00
CA VAL A 340 43.69 15.84 -18.83
C VAL A 340 42.65 16.91 -18.46
N SER A 341 41.40 16.51 -18.19
CA SER A 341 40.34 17.42 -17.79
C SER A 341 40.59 18.03 -16.41
N GLU A 342 41.10 17.26 -15.45
CA GLU A 342 41.45 17.72 -14.10
C GLU A 342 42.55 18.78 -14.14
N LYS A 343 43.64 18.52 -14.90
CA LYS A 343 44.70 19.53 -15.09
C LYS A 343 44.18 20.83 -15.69
N LYS A 344 43.24 20.73 -16.62
CA LYS A 344 42.63 21.91 -17.26
C LYS A 344 41.73 22.67 -16.28
N MET A 345 41.08 21.96 -15.38
CA MET A 345 40.28 22.55 -14.29
C MET A 345 41.18 23.30 -13.31
N ASP A 346 42.31 22.71 -12.91
CA ASP A 346 43.31 23.35 -12.04
C ASP A 346 43.89 24.63 -12.66
N GLU A 347 44.20 24.61 -13.96
CA GLU A 347 44.66 25.79 -14.69
C GLU A 347 43.62 26.91 -14.72
N LEU A 348 42.34 26.57 -14.93
CA LEU A 348 41.23 27.52 -14.92
C LEU A 348 40.98 28.09 -13.52
N GLN A 349 41.08 27.28 -12.48
CA GLN A 349 40.98 27.74 -11.09
C GLN A 349 42.14 28.69 -10.73
N LEU A 350 43.35 28.42 -11.21
CA LEU A 350 44.50 29.30 -11.00
C LEU A 350 44.34 30.63 -11.75
N GLN A 351 43.84 30.60 -12.99
CA GLN A 351 43.51 31.82 -13.75
C GLN A 351 42.41 32.64 -13.07
N SER A 352 41.35 31.99 -12.57
CA SER A 352 40.28 32.64 -11.82
C SER A 352 40.81 33.35 -10.58
N LYS A 353 41.67 32.68 -9.80
CA LYS A 353 42.30 33.25 -8.60
C LYS A 353 43.23 34.44 -8.92
N TYR A 354 43.96 34.38 -10.03
CA TYR A 354 44.80 35.48 -10.52
C TYR A 354 43.98 36.69 -10.96
N LEU A 355 42.85 36.46 -11.65
CA LEU A 355 41.93 37.52 -12.08
C LEU A 355 41.23 38.18 -10.89
N LEU A 356 40.78 37.40 -9.91
CA LEU A 356 40.21 37.90 -8.65
C LEU A 356 41.22 38.77 -7.88
N GLY A 357 42.50 38.38 -7.83
CA GLY A 357 43.57 39.16 -7.21
C GLY A 357 43.97 40.44 -7.95
N LYS A 358 43.45 40.69 -9.17
CA LYS A 358 43.60 41.97 -9.90
C LYS A 358 42.40 42.90 -9.76
N ILE A 359 41.28 42.39 -9.25
CA ILE A 359 40.02 43.13 -9.08
C ILE A 359 39.92 43.72 -7.66
N TYR A 360 40.70 43.22 -6.71
CA TYR A 360 40.99 43.82 -5.40
C TYR A 360 42.35 44.52 -5.43
#